data_AF-A0A4Y2IZ04-F1
#
_entry.id   AF-A0A4Y2IZ04-F1
#
_cell.length_a   1.000
_cell.length_b   1.000
_cell.length_c   1.000
_cell.angle_alpha   90.00
_cell.angle_beta   90.00
_cell.angle_gamma   90.00
#
_symmetry.space_group_name_H-M   'P 1'
#
loop_
_entity.id
_entity.type
_entity.pdbx_description
1 polymer ?
#
loop_
_entity_poly.entity_id
_entity_poly.type
_entity_poly.pdbx_seq_one_letter_code
_entity_poly.pdbx_strand_id
1 'polypeptide(L)'
;NSNFKLNFSGLTNDGLSLIERYVDTTGDVQTASLIVLHTLPSQVCKDPRAKNWVASYRDLLDTWMLWKQRAMFDVNWFSKNTLVHKPSQQVFVSCNFCRRSVSNSFLYRPSDGTRNAQTPLSANRKITCCPGCRKPLPRCSLCLCHMGTPSGLHWQRQIDTGSERKKLSDFSDWLTWCQTCRHGGHSVHILEWFK
;
A
#
# COMPACT_ATOMS: atom_id res chain seq x y z
N ASN A 1 29.61 14.17 -21.76
CA ASN A 1 29.82 13.03 -22.70
C ASN A 1 29.54 11.65 -22.09
N SER A 2 28.88 11.56 -20.93
CA SER A 2 28.60 10.30 -20.20
C SER A 2 27.19 9.75 -20.39
N ASN A 3 26.24 10.57 -20.86
CA ASN A 3 24.83 10.17 -21.00
C ASN A 3 24.54 9.20 -22.16
N PHE A 4 25.46 9.04 -23.12
CA PHE A 4 25.23 8.18 -24.29
C PHE A 4 25.64 6.72 -24.11
N LYS A 5 26.38 6.35 -23.04
CA LYS A 5 26.83 4.96 -22.83
C LYS A 5 25.78 4.05 -22.17
N LEU A 6 24.81 4.60 -21.45
CA LEU A 6 23.76 3.81 -20.79
C LEU A 6 22.73 3.21 -21.77
N ASN A 7 22.68 3.67 -23.03
CA ASN A 7 21.72 3.16 -24.02
C ASN A 7 22.23 1.96 -24.83
N PHE A 8 23.54 1.68 -24.85
CA PHE A 8 24.10 0.65 -25.74
C PHE A 8 24.49 -0.66 -25.04
N SER A 9 24.83 -0.60 -23.76
CA SER A 9 24.74 -1.78 -22.88
C SER A 9 23.31 -1.79 -22.34
N GLY A 10 22.51 -2.83 -22.61
CA GLY A 10 21.33 -3.06 -21.76
C GLY A 10 21.75 -3.11 -20.28
N LEU A 11 20.81 -3.21 -19.33
CA LEU A 11 21.20 -3.52 -17.93
C LEU A 11 21.68 -4.97 -17.79
N THR A 12 22.77 -5.28 -18.47
CA THR A 12 23.65 -6.43 -18.29
C THR A 12 24.64 -6.11 -17.15
N ASN A 13 25.51 -7.06 -16.81
CA ASN A 13 26.52 -6.85 -15.78
C ASN A 13 27.40 -5.61 -16.02
N ASP A 14 27.72 -5.30 -17.27
CA ASP A 14 28.53 -4.11 -17.62
C ASP A 14 27.78 -2.81 -17.30
N GLY A 15 26.48 -2.77 -17.56
CA GLY A 15 25.62 -1.64 -17.20
C GLY A 15 25.56 -1.43 -15.68
N LEU A 16 25.50 -2.52 -14.90
CA LEU A 16 25.54 -2.46 -13.45
C LEU A 16 26.89 -1.99 -12.91
N SER A 17 28.01 -2.42 -13.52
CA SER A 17 29.35 -1.94 -13.16
C SER A 17 29.53 -0.44 -13.47
N LEU A 18 28.88 0.06 -14.51
CA LEU A 18 28.86 1.50 -14.80
C LEU A 18 28.08 2.29 -13.74
N ILE A 19 26.91 1.78 -13.32
CA ILE A 19 26.09 2.40 -12.27
C ILE A 19 26.84 2.36 -10.93
N GLU A 20 27.49 1.24 -10.60
CA GLU A 20 28.32 1.12 -9.40
C GLU A 20 29.41 2.19 -9.35
N ARG A 21 30.20 2.33 -10.42
CA ARG A 21 31.23 3.36 -10.51
C ARG A 21 30.67 4.78 -10.40
N TYR A 22 29.47 5.02 -10.95
CA TYR A 22 28.77 6.30 -10.80
C TYR A 22 28.39 6.56 -9.33
N VAL A 23 27.83 5.56 -8.64
CA VAL A 23 27.50 5.65 -7.21
C VAL A 23 28.77 5.87 -6.37
N ASP A 24 29.86 5.14 -6.64
CA ASP A 24 31.12 5.28 -5.91
C ASP A 24 31.75 6.67 -6.05
N THR A 25 31.51 7.33 -7.20
CA THR A 25 32.06 8.67 -7.46
C THR A 25 31.16 9.78 -6.91
N THR A 26 29.84 9.58 -6.91
CA THR A 26 28.87 10.67 -6.64
C THR A 26 28.11 10.51 -5.32
N GLY A 27 28.01 9.29 -4.80
CA GLY A 27 27.11 8.93 -3.70
C GLY A 27 25.63 8.93 -4.07
N ASP A 28 25.25 9.14 -5.34
CA ASP A 28 23.84 9.26 -5.76
C ASP A 28 23.15 7.88 -5.85
N VAL A 29 22.79 7.35 -4.68
CA VAL A 29 22.01 6.10 -4.53
C VAL A 29 20.54 6.27 -4.95
N GLN A 30 20.02 7.50 -5.02
CA GLN A 30 18.66 7.78 -5.47
C GLN A 30 18.53 7.46 -6.96
N THR A 31 19.40 8.03 -7.79
CA THR A 31 19.39 7.81 -9.24
C THR A 31 19.57 6.33 -9.56
N ALA A 32 20.53 5.66 -8.91
CA ALA A 32 20.74 4.22 -9.08
C ALA A 32 19.48 3.40 -8.71
N SER A 33 18.83 3.70 -7.57
CA SER A 33 17.63 3.00 -7.12
C SER A 33 16.42 3.24 -8.02
N LEU A 34 16.27 4.44 -8.56
CA LEU A 34 15.21 4.77 -9.51
C LEU A 34 15.43 4.05 -10.85
N ILE A 35 16.67 3.99 -11.34
CA ILE A 35 17.01 3.18 -12.52
C ILE A 35 16.59 1.73 -12.29
N VAL A 36 16.97 1.12 -11.16
CA VAL A 36 16.55 -0.26 -10.83
C VAL A 36 15.01 -0.39 -10.83
N LEU A 37 14.30 0.53 -10.16
CA LEU A 37 12.82 0.54 -10.11
C LEU A 37 12.17 0.61 -11.51
N HIS A 38 12.73 1.41 -12.42
CA HIS A 38 12.22 1.56 -13.78
C HIS A 38 12.44 0.34 -14.67
N THR A 39 13.33 -0.56 -14.26
CA THR A 39 13.66 -1.79 -15.02
C THR A 39 12.86 -3.01 -14.56
N LEU A 40 12.03 -2.87 -13.54
CA LEU A 40 11.22 -3.98 -13.01
C LEU A 40 10.05 -4.34 -13.94
N PRO A 41 9.74 -5.64 -14.11
CA PRO A 41 10.43 -6.80 -13.52
C PRO A 41 11.71 -7.16 -14.30
N SER A 42 12.85 -7.28 -13.62
CA SER A 42 14.14 -7.65 -14.22
C SER A 42 15.00 -8.43 -13.24
N GLN A 43 15.88 -9.32 -13.73
CA GLN A 43 16.85 -10.05 -12.90
C GLN A 43 17.85 -9.12 -12.20
N VAL A 44 18.01 -7.88 -12.71
CA VAL A 44 18.82 -6.82 -12.07
C VAL A 44 18.45 -6.64 -10.60
N CYS A 45 17.17 -6.77 -10.23
CA CYS A 45 16.75 -6.58 -8.84
C CYS A 45 17.25 -7.69 -7.88
N LYS A 46 17.80 -8.79 -8.41
CA LYS A 46 18.41 -9.85 -7.62
C LYS A 46 19.89 -9.59 -7.34
N ASP A 47 20.55 -8.76 -8.16
CA ASP A 47 21.96 -8.41 -8.01
C ASP A 47 22.20 -7.77 -6.63
N PRO A 48 23.26 -8.19 -5.89
CA PRO A 48 23.58 -7.62 -4.59
C PRO A 48 23.78 -6.10 -4.60
N ARG A 49 24.38 -5.55 -5.66
CA ARG A 49 24.64 -4.11 -5.78
C ARG A 49 23.35 -3.32 -5.89
N ALA A 50 22.44 -3.78 -6.75
CA ALA A 50 21.12 -3.19 -6.91
C ALA A 50 20.31 -3.23 -5.60
N LYS A 51 20.38 -4.34 -4.86
CA LYS A 51 19.75 -4.45 -3.53
C LYS A 51 20.36 -3.46 -2.53
N ASN A 52 21.68 -3.31 -2.54
CA ASN A 52 22.37 -2.38 -1.65
C ASN A 52 22.00 -0.92 -1.96
N TRP A 53 22.01 -0.50 -3.22
CA TRP A 53 21.60 0.87 -3.58
C TRP A 53 20.17 1.17 -3.12
N VAL A 54 19.25 0.22 -3.35
CA VAL A 54 17.85 0.35 -2.95
C VAL A 54 17.69 0.38 -1.43
N ALA A 55 18.46 -0.41 -0.69
CA ALA A 55 18.49 -0.37 0.77
C ALA A 55 19.03 0.99 1.27
N SER A 56 20.18 1.43 0.76
CA SER A 56 20.77 2.73 1.12
C SER A 56 19.87 3.91 0.79
N TYR A 57 19.14 3.87 -0.33
CA TYR A 57 18.19 4.92 -0.66
C TYR A 57 16.99 4.92 0.29
N ARG A 58 16.48 3.75 0.68
CA ARG A 58 15.43 3.66 1.71
C ARG A 58 15.92 4.22 3.05
N ASP A 59 17.10 3.84 3.49
CA ASP A 59 17.70 4.31 4.74
C ASP A 59 17.91 5.84 4.72
N LEU A 60 18.30 6.40 3.58
CA LEU A 60 18.44 7.85 3.38
C LEU A 60 17.08 8.56 3.46
N LEU A 61 16.04 8.04 2.81
CA LEU A 61 14.69 8.59 2.91
C LEU A 61 14.16 8.52 4.34
N ASP A 62 14.44 7.43 5.05
CA ASP A 62 14.04 7.25 6.45
C ASP A 62 14.80 8.24 7.37
N THR A 63 16.11 8.40 7.17
CA THR A 63 16.95 9.36 7.91
C THR A 63 16.50 10.80 7.71
N TRP A 64 16.10 11.16 6.50
CA TRP A 64 15.58 12.50 6.17
C TRP A 64 14.10 12.68 6.51
N MET A 65 13.47 11.68 7.11
CA MET A 65 12.05 11.68 7.46
C MET A 65 11.12 11.91 6.26
N LEU A 66 11.55 11.50 5.05
CA LEU A 66 10.80 11.60 3.81
C LEU A 66 9.85 10.40 3.64
N TRP A 67 9.02 10.18 4.67
CA TRP A 67 8.16 9.00 4.80
C TRP A 67 7.20 8.80 3.63
N LYS A 68 6.69 9.89 3.05
CA LYS A 68 5.76 9.82 1.90
C LYS A 68 6.47 9.28 0.66
N GLN A 69 7.65 9.82 0.35
CA GLN A 69 8.47 9.41 -0.78
C GLN A 69 8.93 7.96 -0.59
N ARG A 70 9.36 7.62 0.63
CA ARG A 70 9.69 6.25 1.05
C ARG A 70 8.53 5.28 0.80
N ALA A 71 7.31 5.63 1.22
CA ALA A 71 6.13 4.79 1.01
C ALA A 71 5.77 4.66 -0.48
N MET A 72 5.82 5.75 -1.24
CA MET A 72 5.54 5.74 -2.69
C MET A 72 6.55 4.86 -3.45
N PHE A 73 7.83 4.95 -3.10
CA PHE A 73 8.87 4.12 -3.69
C PHE A 73 8.58 2.63 -3.44
N ASP A 74 8.21 2.23 -2.22
CA ASP A 74 7.89 0.83 -1.91
C ASP A 74 6.63 0.32 -2.60
N VAL A 75 5.58 1.14 -2.67
CA VAL A 75 4.37 0.78 -3.42
C VAL A 75 4.73 0.49 -4.88
N ASN A 76 5.53 1.36 -5.50
CA ASN A 76 5.99 1.15 -6.87
C ASN A 76 6.88 -0.10 -6.97
N TRP A 77 7.82 -0.28 -6.05
CA TRP A 77 8.73 -1.43 -6.00
C TRP A 77 7.96 -2.74 -5.99
N PHE A 78 7.06 -2.94 -5.03
CA PHE A 78 6.29 -4.19 -4.92
C PHE A 78 5.19 -4.33 -5.97
N SER A 79 4.71 -3.25 -6.58
CA SER A 79 3.76 -3.33 -7.70
C SER A 79 4.41 -3.83 -8.99
N LYS A 80 5.66 -3.44 -9.26
CA LYS A 80 6.40 -3.80 -10.48
C LYS A 80 7.26 -5.04 -10.31
N ASN A 81 7.76 -5.30 -9.09
CA ASN A 81 8.65 -6.42 -8.82
C ASN A 81 7.86 -7.72 -8.56
N THR A 82 7.40 -8.36 -9.63
CA THR A 82 6.68 -9.64 -9.55
C THR A 82 7.56 -10.81 -9.10
N LEU A 83 8.89 -10.62 -9.04
CA LEU A 83 9.86 -11.64 -8.62
C LEU A 83 10.06 -11.68 -7.10
N VAL A 84 9.57 -10.67 -6.38
CA VAL A 84 9.68 -10.56 -4.93
C VAL A 84 8.28 -10.64 -4.32
N HIS A 85 8.14 -11.43 -3.25
CA HIS A 85 6.86 -11.53 -2.55
C HIS A 85 6.52 -10.18 -1.90
N LYS A 86 5.31 -9.69 -2.16
CA LYS A 86 4.80 -8.48 -1.51
C LYS A 86 4.74 -8.70 0.02
N PRO A 87 5.13 -7.73 0.85
CA PRO A 87 5.00 -7.86 2.30
C PRO A 87 3.57 -8.21 2.68
N SER A 88 3.39 -9.16 3.60
CA SER A 88 2.08 -9.49 4.14
C SER A 88 1.51 -8.28 4.88
N GLN A 89 0.18 -8.18 4.91
CA GLN A 89 -0.48 -7.16 5.72
C GLN A 89 -0.12 -7.38 7.20
N GLN A 90 0.47 -6.37 7.83
CA GLN A 90 0.92 -6.44 9.22
C GLN A 90 -0.14 -5.96 10.21
N VAL A 91 -1.17 -5.26 9.73
CA VAL A 91 -2.22 -4.67 10.56
C VAL A 91 -3.58 -5.18 10.14
N PHE A 92 -4.31 -5.76 11.09
CA PHE A 92 -5.68 -6.25 10.90
C PHE A 92 -6.63 -5.54 11.86
N VAL A 93 -7.84 -5.26 11.39
CA VAL A 93 -8.90 -4.70 12.22
C VAL A 93 -9.82 -5.84 12.66
N SER A 94 -10.11 -5.93 13.95
CA SER A 94 -10.99 -6.94 14.53
C SER A 94 -12.15 -6.31 15.29
N CYS A 95 -13.24 -7.06 15.44
CA CYS A 95 -14.38 -6.63 16.24
C CYS A 95 -14.05 -6.70 17.74
N ASN A 96 -14.29 -5.62 18.49
CA ASN A 96 -14.07 -5.60 19.93
C ASN A 96 -14.91 -6.64 20.71
N PHE A 97 -16.03 -7.08 20.14
CA PHE A 97 -16.94 -8.01 20.81
C PHE A 97 -16.65 -9.48 20.48
N CYS A 98 -16.65 -9.86 19.20
CA CYS A 98 -16.46 -11.26 18.80
C CYS A 98 -15.06 -11.59 18.31
N ARG A 99 -14.15 -10.61 18.26
CA ARG A 99 -12.74 -10.71 17.85
C ARG A 99 -12.49 -11.20 16.41
N ARG A 100 -13.54 -11.48 15.63
CA ARG A 100 -13.42 -11.78 14.20
C ARG A 100 -12.96 -10.55 13.42
N SER A 101 -12.22 -10.78 12.34
CA SER A 101 -11.81 -9.74 11.40
C SER A 101 -13.03 -8.99 10.85
N VAL A 102 -12.93 -7.67 10.78
CA VAL A 102 -13.94 -6.83 10.09
C VAL A 102 -13.58 -6.60 8.62
N SER A 103 -12.36 -6.98 8.22
CA SER A 103 -11.74 -6.61 6.94
C SER A 103 -12.21 -7.42 5.72
N ASN A 104 -13.16 -8.35 5.85
CA ASN A 104 -13.42 -9.32 4.76
C ASN A 104 -14.89 -9.74 4.57
N SER A 105 -15.82 -8.81 4.78
CA SER A 105 -17.25 -9.09 4.74
C SER A 105 -17.86 -9.30 3.35
N PHE A 106 -17.14 -9.02 2.26
CA PHE A 106 -17.73 -9.01 0.91
C PHE A 106 -17.37 -10.23 0.05
N LEU A 107 -16.41 -11.06 0.48
CA LEU A 107 -16.00 -12.26 -0.27
C LEU A 107 -16.51 -13.57 0.32
N TYR A 108 -16.97 -13.59 1.57
CA TYR A 108 -17.50 -14.81 2.18
C TYR A 108 -19.02 -14.82 2.06
N ARG A 109 -19.54 -15.15 0.88
CA ARG A 109 -20.81 -15.89 0.83
C ARG A 109 -20.47 -17.30 1.32
N PRO A 110 -21.02 -17.79 2.43
CA PRO A 110 -21.06 -19.23 2.64
C PRO A 110 -21.79 -19.80 1.42
N SER A 111 -21.13 -20.67 0.68
CA SER A 111 -21.78 -21.57 -0.26
C SER A 111 -22.58 -22.58 0.57
N ASP A 112 -23.62 -22.12 1.24
CA ASP A 112 -24.60 -23.01 1.83
C ASP A 112 -25.90 -22.82 1.06
N GLY A 113 -26.30 -23.90 0.41
CA GLY A 113 -27.43 -23.94 -0.49
C GLY A 113 -28.71 -23.55 0.25
N THR A 114 -29.61 -22.91 -0.49
CA THR A 114 -30.99 -22.58 -0.12
C THR A 114 -31.20 -21.37 0.82
N ARG A 115 -31.52 -20.22 0.22
CA ARG A 115 -32.90 -19.67 0.19
C ARG A 115 -32.92 -18.29 -0.48
N ASN A 116 -33.99 -18.08 -1.24
CA ASN A 116 -34.28 -16.94 -2.10
C ASN A 116 -34.29 -15.60 -1.35
N ALA A 117 -33.44 -14.67 -1.79
CA ALA A 117 -33.67 -13.22 -1.70
C ALA A 117 -32.75 -12.53 -2.71
N GLN A 118 -33.19 -12.46 -3.97
CA GLN A 118 -32.60 -11.56 -4.94
C GLN A 118 -33.02 -10.12 -4.58
N THR A 119 -32.22 -9.46 -3.76
CA THR A 119 -32.11 -7.99 -3.80
C THR A 119 -30.65 -7.67 -4.05
N PRO A 120 -30.30 -6.97 -5.14
CA PRO A 120 -28.94 -6.51 -5.36
C PRO A 120 -28.67 -5.44 -4.29
N LEU A 121 -28.04 -5.83 -3.19
CA LEU A 121 -27.66 -4.92 -2.13
C LEU A 121 -26.64 -3.94 -2.70
N SER A 122 -27.14 -2.74 -2.99
CA SER A 122 -26.39 -1.56 -3.41
C SER A 122 -25.03 -1.50 -2.70
N ALA A 123 -23.96 -1.38 -3.49
CA ALA A 123 -22.55 -1.46 -3.09
C ALA A 123 -22.08 -0.34 -2.14
N ASN A 124 -23.00 0.48 -1.60
CA ASN A 124 -22.74 1.67 -0.79
C ASN A 124 -23.20 1.54 0.68
N ARG A 125 -23.38 0.32 1.20
CA ARG A 125 -23.77 0.16 2.61
C ARG A 125 -22.58 0.47 3.54
N LYS A 126 -22.65 1.64 4.17
CA LYS A 126 -21.80 2.10 5.28
C LYS A 126 -21.62 0.96 6.29
N ILE A 127 -20.37 0.62 6.61
CA ILE A 127 -20.04 -0.53 7.47
C ILE A 127 -20.24 -0.10 8.93
N THR A 128 -21.48 -0.17 9.44
CA THR A 128 -21.83 0.31 10.79
C THR A 128 -21.79 -0.78 11.87
N CYS A 129 -21.78 -2.06 11.48
CA CYS A 129 -21.82 -3.21 12.39
C CYS A 129 -20.87 -4.33 11.96
N CYS A 130 -20.47 -5.18 12.93
CA CYS A 130 -19.61 -6.33 12.68
C CYS A 130 -20.34 -7.35 11.78
N PRO A 131 -19.70 -7.89 10.72
CA PRO A 131 -20.31 -8.91 9.86
C PRO A 131 -20.61 -10.22 10.60
N GLY A 132 -19.80 -10.57 11.60
CA GLY A 132 -19.91 -11.84 12.32
C GLY A 132 -20.91 -11.85 13.47
N CYS A 133 -21.01 -10.78 14.26
CA CYS A 133 -21.87 -10.72 15.45
C CYS A 133 -22.89 -9.58 15.45
N ARG A 134 -22.93 -8.76 14.38
CA ARG A 134 -23.84 -7.61 14.20
C ARG A 134 -23.77 -6.50 15.26
N LYS A 135 -22.89 -6.61 16.25
CA LYS A 135 -22.64 -5.53 17.23
C LYS A 135 -22.02 -4.30 16.54
N PRO A 136 -22.31 -3.08 17.03
CA PRO A 136 -21.87 -1.85 16.39
C PRO A 136 -20.34 -1.77 16.30
N LEU A 137 -19.82 -1.28 15.19
CA LEU A 137 -18.39 -0.99 15.07
C LEU A 137 -18.01 0.31 15.78
N PRO A 138 -16.74 0.46 16.19
CA PRO A 138 -16.23 1.66 16.83
C PRO A 138 -16.59 2.94 16.04
N ARG A 139 -16.87 4.00 16.81
CA ARG A 139 -17.16 5.35 16.30
C ARG A 139 -15.95 6.24 16.50
N CYS A 140 -15.83 7.29 15.68
CA CYS A 140 -14.81 8.31 15.86
C CYS A 140 -15.00 8.98 17.24
N SER A 141 -13.92 9.16 18.00
CA SER A 141 -13.97 9.76 19.34
C SER A 141 -14.40 11.23 19.34
N LEU A 142 -14.30 11.92 18.20
CA LEU A 142 -14.62 13.33 18.07
C LEU A 142 -16.02 13.57 17.51
N CYS A 143 -16.36 13.00 16.34
CA CYS A 143 -17.68 13.23 15.72
C CYS A 143 -18.73 12.13 15.98
N LEU A 144 -18.35 11.05 16.68
CA LEU A 144 -19.23 9.91 17.00
C LEU A 144 -19.86 9.19 15.79
N CYS A 145 -19.45 9.52 14.56
CA CYS A 145 -19.85 8.80 13.35
C CYS A 145 -19.11 7.45 13.25
N HIS A 146 -19.74 6.48 12.57
CA HIS A 146 -19.15 5.16 12.38
C HIS A 146 -17.89 5.22 11.51
N MET A 147 -16.84 4.52 11.94
CA MET A 147 -15.52 4.50 11.26
C MET A 147 -15.49 3.51 10.08
N GLY A 148 -16.57 3.46 9.30
CA GLY A 148 -16.84 2.42 8.32
C GLY A 148 -17.07 2.95 6.92
N THR A 149 -16.06 3.59 6.35
CA THR A 149 -16.05 3.90 4.92
C THR A 149 -15.29 2.76 4.22
N PRO A 150 -15.83 2.16 3.15
CA PRO A 150 -15.04 1.25 2.33
C PRO A 150 -13.86 2.05 1.76
N SER A 151 -12.67 1.94 2.37
CA SER A 151 -11.44 2.37 1.72
C SER A 151 -11.32 1.50 0.47
N GLY A 152 -11.56 2.10 -0.70
CA GLY A 152 -11.82 1.42 -1.95
C GLY A 152 -10.62 0.68 -2.54
N LEU A 153 -10.03 -0.26 -1.83
CA LEU A 153 -9.02 -1.15 -2.36
C LEU A 153 -9.35 -2.56 -1.91
N HIS A 154 -10.35 -3.16 -2.55
CA HIS A 154 -10.23 -4.58 -2.76
C HIS A 154 -9.07 -4.79 -3.75
N TRP A 155 -8.16 -5.66 -3.36
CA TRP A 155 -7.05 -6.28 -4.10
C TRP A 155 -7.57 -7.09 -5.30
N GLN A 156 -8.46 -6.51 -6.10
CA GLN A 156 -9.05 -7.14 -7.26
C GLN A 156 -7.92 -7.34 -8.26
N ARG A 157 -7.47 -8.60 -8.39
CA ARG A 157 -6.68 -9.08 -9.52
C ARG A 157 -7.27 -8.43 -10.76
N GLN A 158 -6.47 -7.61 -11.45
CA GLN A 158 -6.87 -6.89 -12.66
C GLN A 158 -7.60 -7.86 -13.59
N ILE A 159 -8.92 -7.71 -13.68
CA ILE A 159 -9.64 -8.07 -14.89
C ILE A 159 -9.91 -6.73 -15.53
N ASP A 160 -9.03 -6.41 -16.47
CA ASP A 160 -9.01 -5.20 -17.26
C ASP A 160 -10.26 -5.19 -18.15
N THR A 161 -11.31 -4.51 -17.70
CA THR A 161 -12.45 -4.16 -18.53
C THR A 161 -12.87 -2.74 -18.17
N GLY A 162 -12.45 -1.79 -19.02
CA GLY A 162 -13.09 -0.50 -19.24
C GLY A 162 -13.46 0.36 -18.02
N SER A 163 -12.64 1.36 -17.73
CA SER A 163 -13.09 2.74 -17.45
C SER A 163 -14.22 2.95 -16.42
N GLU A 164 -13.98 2.62 -15.15
CA GLU A 164 -14.38 3.49 -14.04
C GLU A 164 -13.36 3.33 -12.89
N ARG A 165 -12.52 4.35 -12.66
CA ARG A 165 -11.73 4.44 -11.43
C ARG A 165 -12.72 4.57 -10.28
N LYS A 166 -13.07 3.47 -9.61
CA LYS A 166 -13.86 3.49 -8.38
C LYS A 166 -13.21 4.50 -7.42
N LYS A 167 -13.89 5.63 -7.20
CA LYS A 167 -13.38 6.71 -6.35
C LYS A 167 -13.14 6.13 -4.95
N LEU A 168 -11.89 6.19 -4.52
CA LEU A 168 -11.54 5.97 -3.12
C LEU A 168 -12.29 7.00 -2.27
N SER A 169 -12.69 6.61 -1.06
CA SER A 169 -13.13 7.58 -0.06
C SER A 169 -12.02 8.61 0.16
N ASP A 170 -12.40 9.87 0.35
CA ASP A 170 -11.44 10.93 0.62
C ASP A 170 -10.59 10.58 1.84
N PHE A 171 -9.32 10.98 1.84
CA PHE A 171 -8.42 10.67 2.94
C PHE A 171 -9.00 11.16 4.28
N SER A 172 -9.72 12.28 4.28
CA SER A 172 -10.41 12.86 5.45
C SER A 172 -11.31 11.87 6.18
N ASP A 173 -11.94 10.95 5.44
CA ASP A 173 -12.89 9.96 5.96
C ASP A 173 -12.21 8.67 6.44
N TRP A 174 -10.89 8.55 6.28
CA TRP A 174 -10.17 7.31 6.60
C TRP A 174 -10.02 7.13 8.10
N LEU A 175 -10.18 5.88 8.55
CA LEU A 175 -9.85 5.48 9.91
C LEU A 175 -8.33 5.63 10.14
N THR A 176 -7.96 6.51 11.06
CA THR A 176 -6.59 6.74 11.49
C THR A 176 -6.48 6.51 12.99
N TRP A 177 -5.37 5.97 13.47
CA TRP A 177 -5.09 5.81 14.90
C TRP A 177 -3.62 6.06 15.22
N CYS A 178 -3.36 6.49 16.45
CA CYS A 178 -2.00 6.59 16.96
C CYS A 178 -1.51 5.21 17.41
N GLN A 179 -0.31 4.80 16.96
CA GLN A 179 0.28 3.51 17.35
C GLN A 179 0.69 3.46 18.83
N THR A 180 0.96 4.61 19.45
CA THR A 180 1.37 4.70 20.86
C THR A 180 0.18 4.63 21.81
N CYS A 181 -0.80 5.53 21.66
CA CYS A 181 -1.93 5.63 22.60
C CYS A 181 -3.19 4.85 22.16
N ARG A 182 -3.21 4.28 20.94
CA ARG A 182 -4.31 3.50 20.37
C ARG A 182 -5.66 4.24 20.24
N HIS A 183 -5.67 5.56 20.42
CA HIS A 183 -6.82 6.40 20.08
C HIS A 183 -6.90 6.59 18.57
N GLY A 184 -8.11 6.63 18.03
CA GLY A 184 -8.34 6.76 16.60
C GLY A 184 -9.68 7.41 16.26
N GLY A 185 -9.80 7.83 15.00
CA GLY A 185 -10.92 8.58 14.47
C GLY A 185 -10.79 8.77 12.96
N HIS A 186 -11.63 9.63 12.39
CA HIS A 186 -11.41 10.07 11.01
C HIS A 186 -10.12 10.88 10.92
N SER A 187 -9.37 10.72 9.84
CA SER A 187 -8.06 11.36 9.67
C SER A 187 -8.13 12.87 9.88
N VAL A 188 -9.17 13.54 9.36
CA VAL A 188 -9.35 14.99 9.51
C VAL A 188 -9.44 15.42 10.97
N HIS A 189 -10.25 14.72 11.77
CA HIS A 189 -10.45 15.04 13.18
C HIS A 189 -9.18 14.74 14.01
N ILE A 190 -8.48 13.66 13.69
CA ILE A 190 -7.24 13.30 14.40
C ILE A 190 -6.10 14.26 14.04
N LEU A 191 -5.98 14.65 12.77
CA LEU A 191 -4.99 15.63 12.32
C LEU A 191 -5.22 17.01 12.92
N GLU A 192 -6.47 17.44 13.08
CA GLU A 192 -6.79 18.69 13.76
C GLU A 192 -6.45 18.64 15.25
N TRP A 193 -6.73 17.52 15.92
CA TRP A 193 -6.43 17.35 17.35
C TRP A 193 -4.92 17.34 17.67
N PHE A 194 -4.08 16.81 16.77
CA PHE A 194 -2.63 16.75 16.99
C PHE A 194 -1.85 17.98 16.50
N LYS A 195 -2.53 19.01 15.97
CA LYS A 195 -1.91 20.32 15.70
C LYS A 195 -1.72 21.09 16.99
#